data_AF-A0A847SYV8-F1
#
_entry.id   AF-A0A847SYV8-F1
#
_cell.length_a   1.000
_cell.length_b   1.000
_cell.length_c   1.000
_cell.angle_alpha   90.00
_cell.angle_beta   90.00
_cell.angle_gamma   90.00
#
_symmetry.space_group_name_H-M   'P 1'
#
loop_
_entity.id
_entity.type
_entity.pdbx_description
1 polymer ?
#
loop_
_entity_poly.entity_id
_entity_poly.type
_entity_poly.pdbx_seq_one_letter_code
_entity_poly.pdbx_strand_id
1 'polypeptide(L)'
;MKVVQVKCPNCEQPIYQKQRDNMFHCKNCGTIHYRDLKGPHSVEYEIADVNPNVRGRQYYIPFWRVYCHFNIRSRDIEGGYVHKLATKIKGGDNGGMLYIFVPASDLEASTFRSMAVNLTVNNPRYNLRRDFSNVERMPTTLTPEEAAEMADFVAVTLEAEKPGKMQYLDYDLKVQETKLIYLPFEQGPNGLQLAV
;
A
#
# COMPACT_ATOMS: atom_id res chain seq x y z
N MET A 1 -2.32 -31.98 -11.20
CA MET A 1 -2.29 -30.50 -11.31
C MET A 1 -1.36 -30.13 -12.45
N LYS A 2 -1.86 -29.50 -13.53
CA LYS A 2 -1.00 -29.06 -14.65
C LYS A 2 -0.41 -27.70 -14.28
N VAL A 3 0.92 -27.64 -14.18
CA VAL A 3 1.63 -26.36 -13.99
C VAL A 3 1.62 -25.66 -15.34
N VAL A 4 0.90 -24.54 -15.43
CA VAL A 4 0.85 -23.71 -16.63
C VAL A 4 1.81 -22.54 -16.45
N GLN A 5 2.72 -22.36 -17.40
CA GLN A 5 3.62 -21.21 -17.39
C GLN A 5 2.83 -19.92 -17.59
N VAL A 6 2.96 -18.99 -16.66
CA VAL A 6 2.32 -17.68 -16.77
C VAL A 6 3.00 -16.88 -17.88
N LYS A 7 2.19 -16.33 -18.80
CA LYS A 7 2.63 -15.40 -19.85
C LYS A 7 2.12 -14.00 -19.57
N CYS A 8 2.87 -12.98 -19.97
CA CYS A 8 2.41 -11.61 -19.92
C CYS A 8 1.23 -11.41 -20.91
N PRO A 9 0.10 -10.82 -20.50
CA PRO A 9 -1.02 -10.55 -21.40
C PRO A 9 -0.72 -9.44 -22.41
N ASN A 10 0.31 -8.62 -22.16
CA ASN A 10 0.67 -7.50 -23.03
C ASN A 10 1.68 -7.87 -24.13
N CYS A 11 2.72 -8.66 -23.80
CA CYS A 11 3.79 -9.00 -24.75
C CYS A 11 4.01 -10.51 -24.96
N GLU A 12 3.15 -11.35 -24.37
CA GLU A 12 3.16 -12.82 -24.47
C GLU A 12 4.40 -13.55 -23.95
N GLN A 13 5.41 -12.80 -23.48
CA GLN A 13 6.62 -13.37 -22.92
C GLN A 13 6.32 -14.18 -21.64
N PRO A 14 6.99 -15.32 -21.44
CA PRO A 14 6.88 -16.08 -20.21
C PRO A 14 7.40 -15.28 -19.02
N ILE A 15 6.71 -15.40 -17.89
CA ILE A 15 7.12 -14.80 -16.62
C ILE A 15 7.69 -15.87 -15.72
N TYR A 16 8.89 -15.61 -15.22
CA TYR A 16 9.57 -16.44 -14.25
C TYR A 16 9.63 -15.71 -12.92
N GLN A 17 9.05 -16.31 -11.89
CA GLN A 17 9.11 -15.83 -10.52
C GLN A 17 9.81 -16.87 -9.64
N LYS A 18 10.63 -16.39 -8.70
CA LYS A 18 11.32 -17.24 -7.72
C LYS A 18 10.45 -17.55 -6.50
N GLN A 19 9.43 -16.73 -6.25
CA GLN A 19 8.55 -16.78 -5.10
C GLN A 19 7.10 -16.65 -5.56
N ARG A 20 6.16 -17.13 -4.74
CA ARG A 20 4.73 -17.00 -5.01
C ARG A 20 4.31 -15.55 -4.81
N ASP A 21 3.95 -14.88 -5.89
CA ASP A 21 3.56 -13.48 -5.93
C ASP A 21 2.34 -13.34 -6.83
N ASN A 22 1.26 -12.77 -6.30
CA ASN A 22 0.01 -12.59 -7.06
C ASN A 22 0.13 -11.48 -8.12
N MET A 23 1.15 -10.63 -8.02
CA MET A 23 1.43 -9.56 -8.98
C MET A 23 2.60 -9.95 -9.90
N PHE A 24 2.25 -10.44 -11.09
CA PHE A 24 3.20 -10.87 -12.11
C PHE A 24 3.81 -9.68 -12.85
N HIS A 25 5.04 -9.32 -12.48
CA HIS A 25 5.81 -8.28 -13.16
C HIS A 25 6.57 -8.83 -14.38
N CYS A 26 6.25 -8.29 -15.56
CA CYS A 26 6.94 -8.63 -16.80
C CYS A 26 8.21 -7.80 -16.97
N LYS A 27 9.38 -8.44 -16.91
CA LYS A 27 10.68 -7.75 -17.14
C LYS A 27 10.88 -7.23 -18.57
N ASN A 28 10.10 -7.70 -19.53
CA ASN A 28 10.24 -7.31 -20.94
C ASN A 28 9.50 -6.00 -21.27
N CYS A 29 8.27 -5.83 -20.78
CA CYS A 29 7.43 -4.66 -21.11
C CYS A 29 7.02 -3.82 -19.89
N GLY A 30 7.42 -4.22 -18.68
CA GLY A 30 7.12 -3.51 -17.44
C GLY A 30 5.68 -3.69 -16.94
N THR A 31 4.78 -4.36 -17.66
CA THR A 31 3.40 -4.55 -17.18
C THR A 31 3.35 -5.43 -15.93
N ILE A 32 2.58 -5.02 -14.92
CA ILE A 32 2.15 -5.86 -13.80
C ILE A 32 0.70 -6.29 -14.04
N HIS A 33 0.42 -7.56 -13.76
CA HIS A 33 -0.94 -8.09 -13.80
C HIS A 33 -1.13 -9.15 -12.72
N TYR A 34 -2.37 -9.36 -12.29
CA TYR A 34 -2.78 -10.54 -11.51
C TYR A 34 -3.72 -11.40 -12.33
N ARG A 35 -4.10 -12.57 -11.79
CA ARG A 35 -5.01 -13.51 -12.45
C ARG A 35 -6.03 -14.03 -11.46
N ASP A 36 -7.30 -14.03 -11.87
CA ASP A 36 -8.41 -14.64 -11.13
C ASP A 36 -9.20 -15.60 -12.05
N LEU A 37 -10.42 -15.97 -11.63
CA LEU A 37 -11.31 -16.84 -12.42
C LEU A 37 -11.79 -16.20 -13.74
N LYS A 38 -11.75 -14.87 -13.86
CA LYS A 38 -12.17 -14.12 -15.05
C LYS A 38 -11.02 -13.90 -16.05
N GLY A 39 -9.77 -14.10 -15.62
CA GLY A 39 -8.59 -14.03 -16.48
C GLY A 39 -7.51 -13.10 -15.93
N PRO A 40 -6.57 -12.65 -16.78
CA PRO A 40 -5.54 -11.69 -16.38
C PRO A 40 -6.10 -10.26 -16.30
N HIS A 41 -5.72 -9.54 -15.24
CA HIS A 41 -6.09 -8.14 -15.01
C HIS A 41 -4.82 -7.30 -14.90
N SER A 42 -4.70 -6.28 -15.74
CA SER A 42 -3.59 -5.32 -15.67
C SER A 42 -3.74 -4.44 -14.43
N VAL A 43 -2.61 -4.11 -13.80
CA VAL A 43 -2.57 -3.28 -12.59
C VAL A 43 -1.77 -2.02 -12.87
N GLU A 44 -2.37 -0.86 -12.62
CA GLU A 44 -1.62 0.39 -12.55
C GLU A 44 -0.74 0.41 -11.32
N TYR A 45 0.52 0.80 -11.51
CA TYR A 45 1.47 0.82 -10.43
C TYR A 45 2.51 1.93 -10.56
N GLU A 46 3.09 2.31 -9.43
CA GLU A 46 4.22 3.24 -9.32
C GLU A 46 5.39 2.53 -8.62
N ILE A 47 6.62 2.86 -9.04
CA ILE A 47 7.83 2.49 -8.31
C ILE A 47 8.45 3.78 -7.80
N ALA A 48 8.57 3.90 -6.48
CA ALA A 48 9.26 5.00 -5.85
C ALA A 48 10.77 4.85 -6.02
N ASP A 49 11.47 5.94 -6.29
CA ASP A 49 12.92 5.93 -6.40
C ASP A 49 13.60 5.86 -5.03
N VAL A 50 14.76 5.22 -5.02
CA VAL A 50 15.56 5.05 -3.79
C VAL A 50 16.35 6.32 -3.56
N ASN A 51 16.38 6.79 -2.32
CA ASN A 51 17.26 7.87 -1.91
C ASN A 51 18.73 7.49 -2.20
N PRO A 52 19.48 8.30 -2.98
CA PRO A 52 20.83 7.95 -3.45
C PRO A 52 21.87 7.80 -2.32
N ASN A 53 21.53 8.24 -1.10
CA ASN A 53 22.37 8.11 0.09
C ASN A 53 22.24 6.76 0.79
N VAL A 54 21.25 5.94 0.41
CA VAL A 54 21.03 4.60 0.96
C VAL A 54 22.14 3.67 0.47
N ARG A 55 22.72 2.89 1.38
CA ARG A 55 23.92 2.05 1.09
C ARG A 55 23.75 0.59 1.52
N GLY A 56 22.81 0.31 2.40
CA GLY A 56 22.48 -1.01 2.92
C GLY A 56 21.64 -1.85 1.97
N ARG A 57 21.22 -3.02 2.46
CA ARG A 57 20.40 -3.95 1.68
C ARG A 57 19.00 -3.36 1.51
N GLN A 58 18.56 -3.28 0.26
CA GLN A 58 17.28 -2.67 -0.12
C GLN A 58 16.26 -3.73 -0.52
N TYR A 59 14.99 -3.44 -0.25
CA TYR A 59 13.84 -4.20 -0.71
C TYR A 59 12.73 -3.26 -1.15
N TYR A 60 12.02 -3.62 -2.21
CA TYR A 60 10.75 -2.99 -2.55
C TYR A 60 9.61 -3.70 -1.85
N ILE A 61 8.87 -2.96 -1.03
CA ILE A 61 7.68 -3.44 -0.35
C ILE A 61 6.45 -2.88 -1.08
N PRO A 62 5.52 -3.74 -1.54
CA PRO A 62 4.27 -3.31 -2.15
C PRO A 62 3.28 -2.77 -1.12
N PHE A 63 2.60 -1.69 -1.49
CA PHE A 63 1.47 -1.10 -0.79
C PHE A 63 0.37 -0.79 -1.78
N TRP A 64 -0.87 -1.07 -1.43
CA TRP A 64 -2.01 -0.47 -2.09
C TRP A 64 -2.22 0.93 -1.51
N ARG A 65 -2.06 1.96 -2.35
CA ARG A 65 -2.49 3.32 -2.06
C ARG A 65 -3.95 3.44 -2.44
N VAL A 66 -4.82 3.43 -1.44
CA VAL A 66 -6.28 3.52 -1.60
C VAL A 66 -6.68 4.98 -1.42
N TYR A 67 -7.21 5.59 -2.47
CA TYR A 67 -7.75 6.93 -2.43
C TYR A 67 -9.21 6.86 -2.01
N CYS A 68 -9.53 7.46 -0.85
CA CYS A 68 -10.85 7.36 -0.25
C CYS A 68 -11.44 8.75 -0.03
N HIS A 69 -12.75 8.84 -0.23
CA HIS A 69 -13.55 9.91 0.35
C HIS A 69 -14.02 9.47 1.73
N PHE A 70 -13.61 10.23 2.75
CA PHE A 70 -13.90 9.95 4.15
C PHE A 70 -14.84 11.02 4.69
N ASN A 71 -16.06 10.62 5.02
CA ASN A 71 -17.10 11.52 5.49
C ASN A 71 -17.33 11.30 6.99
N ILE A 72 -17.14 12.34 7.79
CA ILE A 72 -17.29 12.28 9.25
C ILE A 72 -18.72 12.71 9.58
N ARG A 73 -19.52 11.79 10.10
CA ARG A 73 -20.90 12.07 10.51
C ARG A 73 -20.96 12.68 11.90
N SER A 74 -20.15 12.16 12.83
CA SER A 74 -19.99 12.74 14.16
C SER A 74 -18.65 12.32 14.78
N ARG A 75 -18.09 13.17 15.64
CA ARG A 75 -16.82 12.90 16.32
C ARG A 75 -16.79 13.47 17.72
N ASP A 76 -16.29 12.69 18.68
CA ASP A 76 -15.79 13.18 19.97
C ASP A 76 -14.35 12.72 20.15
N ILE A 77 -13.42 13.52 19.63
CA ILE A 77 -12.01 13.15 19.44
C ILE A 77 -11.10 14.32 19.83
N GLU A 78 -10.45 14.19 20.98
CA GLU A 78 -9.39 15.11 21.41
C GLU A 78 -7.99 14.52 21.11
N GLY A 79 -7.27 15.08 20.14
CA GLY A 79 -5.88 14.67 19.79
C GLY A 79 -5.75 13.26 19.19
N GLY A 80 -4.53 12.83 18.86
CA GLY A 80 -4.23 11.50 18.29
C GLY A 80 -4.02 11.48 16.76
N TYR A 81 -3.91 10.27 16.18
CA TYR A 81 -3.68 10.10 14.74
C TYR A 81 -4.87 10.56 13.90
N VAL A 82 -6.11 10.35 14.36
CA VAL A 82 -7.31 10.89 13.71
C VAL A 82 -7.29 12.41 13.65
N HIS A 83 -6.83 13.10 14.69
CA HIS A 83 -6.71 14.56 14.67
C HIS A 83 -5.66 15.04 13.63
N LYS A 84 -4.53 14.33 13.52
CA LYS A 84 -3.54 14.57 12.46
C LYS A 84 -4.07 14.24 11.06
N LEU A 85 -4.94 13.23 10.95
CA LEU A 85 -5.60 12.88 9.70
C LEU A 85 -6.64 13.94 9.33
N ALA A 86 -7.48 14.37 10.26
CA ALA A 86 -8.49 15.41 10.06
C ALA A 86 -7.88 16.73 9.58
N THR A 87 -6.71 17.11 10.07
CA THR A 87 -5.98 18.28 9.56
C THR A 87 -5.36 18.06 8.16
N LYS A 88 -5.21 16.81 7.71
CA LYS A 88 -4.72 16.44 6.37
C LYS A 88 -5.84 16.14 5.37
N ILE A 89 -7.06 15.92 5.84
CA ILE A 89 -8.24 15.73 5.00
C ILE A 89 -8.46 17.01 4.19
N LYS A 90 -8.33 16.90 2.86
CA LYS A 90 -8.65 18.00 1.94
C LYS A 90 -10.17 18.02 1.76
N GLY A 91 -10.88 18.83 2.54
CA GLY A 91 -12.34 18.93 2.43
C GLY A 91 -13.09 19.71 3.52
N GLY A 92 -12.43 20.12 4.62
CA GLY A 92 -13.05 20.92 5.68
C GLY A 92 -13.56 20.08 6.86
N ASP A 93 -14.37 20.68 7.72
CA ASP A 93 -14.67 20.14 9.07
C ASP A 93 -15.47 18.82 9.09
N ASN A 94 -16.14 18.44 7.99
CA ASN A 94 -17.03 17.27 7.91
C ASN A 94 -16.45 16.08 7.13
N GLY A 95 -15.19 16.14 6.70
CA GLY A 95 -14.56 15.08 5.91
C GLY A 95 -13.91 15.56 4.62
N GLY A 96 -13.47 14.62 3.80
CA GLY A 96 -12.77 14.90 2.55
C GLY A 96 -11.88 13.75 2.11
N MET A 97 -10.91 14.07 1.25
CA MET A 97 -10.13 13.05 0.56
C MET A 97 -8.86 12.70 1.33
N LEU A 98 -8.54 11.40 1.41
CA LEU A 98 -7.30 10.90 1.98
C LEU A 98 -6.75 9.67 1.24
N TYR A 99 -5.46 9.43 1.41
CA TYR A 99 -4.78 8.24 0.92
C TYR A 99 -4.49 7.30 2.09
N ILE A 100 -5.05 6.10 2.06
CA ILE A 100 -4.71 5.02 2.98
C ILE A 100 -3.67 4.14 2.31
N PHE A 101 -2.63 3.79 3.06
CA PHE A 101 -1.62 2.84 2.62
C PHE A 101 -1.86 1.50 3.29
N VAL A 102 -2.12 0.47 2.48
CA VAL A 102 -2.34 -0.91 2.92
C VAL A 102 -1.12 -1.73 2.48
N PRO A 103 -0.27 -2.23 3.39
CA PRO A 103 0.80 -3.15 3.03
C PRO A 103 0.23 -4.36 2.29
N ALA A 104 0.83 -4.72 1.16
CA ALA A 104 0.30 -5.76 0.29
C ALA A 104 1.12 -7.05 0.30
N SER A 105 2.14 -7.14 1.16
CA SER A 105 2.91 -8.35 1.43
C SER A 105 2.37 -9.10 2.64
N ASP A 106 2.73 -10.39 2.74
CA ASP A 106 2.58 -11.13 3.99
C ASP A 106 3.56 -10.58 5.04
N LEU A 107 3.01 -9.91 6.06
CA LEU A 107 3.74 -9.24 7.14
C LEU A 107 3.13 -9.65 8.48
N GLU A 108 3.94 -9.65 9.53
CA GLU A 108 3.45 -9.78 10.90
C GLU A 108 2.44 -8.66 11.22
N ALA A 109 1.36 -8.96 11.93
CA ALA A 109 0.29 -8.02 12.23
C ALA A 109 0.76 -6.71 12.87
N SER A 110 1.78 -6.77 13.74
CA SER A 110 2.39 -5.59 14.37
C SER A 110 3.09 -4.68 13.35
N THR A 111 3.85 -5.28 12.42
CA THR A 111 4.53 -4.60 11.32
C THR A 111 3.54 -4.03 10.32
N PHE A 112 2.53 -4.82 9.94
CA PHE A 112 1.44 -4.38 9.08
C PHE A 112 0.78 -3.12 9.65
N ARG A 113 0.35 -3.16 10.91
CA ARG A 113 -0.29 -2.04 11.60
C ARG A 113 0.60 -0.81 11.60
N SER A 114 1.84 -0.96 12.05
CA SER A 114 2.81 0.14 12.16
C SER A 114 3.03 0.83 10.81
N MET A 115 3.27 0.05 9.74
CA MET A 115 3.50 0.60 8.41
C MET A 115 2.23 1.27 7.84
N ALA A 116 1.07 0.61 7.95
CA ALA A 116 -0.19 1.14 7.43
C ALA A 116 -0.54 2.49 8.07
N VAL A 117 -0.46 2.57 9.41
CA VAL A 117 -0.71 3.80 10.17
C VAL A 117 0.33 4.86 9.82
N ASN A 118 1.62 4.52 9.88
CA ASN A 118 2.70 5.49 9.68
C ASN A 118 2.66 6.12 8.28
N LEU A 119 2.47 5.33 7.23
CA LEU A 119 2.45 5.81 5.84
C LEU A 119 1.13 6.54 5.50
N THR A 120 0.01 6.14 6.09
CA THR A 120 -1.27 6.87 5.94
C THR A 120 -1.18 8.25 6.59
N VAL A 121 -0.63 8.32 7.80
CA VAL A 121 -0.45 9.58 8.52
C VAL A 121 0.64 10.42 7.88
N ASN A 122 1.77 9.83 7.49
CA ASN A 122 2.93 10.48 6.91
C ASN A 122 3.10 10.05 5.45
N ASN A 123 2.14 10.46 4.60
CA ASN A 123 2.16 10.13 3.18
C ASN A 123 3.54 10.47 2.55
N PRO A 124 4.28 9.46 2.06
CA PRO A 124 5.62 9.66 1.57
C PRO A 124 5.60 10.43 0.24
N ARG A 125 6.54 11.36 0.10
CA ARG A 125 6.85 11.99 -1.19
C ARG A 125 8.06 11.29 -1.78
N TYR A 126 7.98 10.93 -3.05
CA TYR A 126 9.04 10.21 -3.75
C TYR A 126 9.07 10.60 -5.21
N ASN A 127 10.23 10.42 -5.83
CA ASN A 127 10.36 10.48 -7.28
C ASN A 127 9.95 9.13 -7.88
N LEU A 128 9.53 9.14 -9.15
CA LEU A 128 9.17 7.93 -9.87
C LEU A 128 10.36 7.38 -10.64
N ARG A 129 10.43 6.05 -10.70
CA ARG A 129 11.35 5.32 -11.57
C ARG A 129 10.61 4.30 -12.43
N ARG A 130 11.27 3.78 -13.46
CA ARG A 130 10.66 2.91 -14.49
C ARG A 130 10.87 1.41 -14.25
N ASP A 131 11.84 1.04 -13.43
CA ASP A 131 12.20 -0.35 -13.16
C ASP A 131 12.57 -0.56 -11.68
N PHE A 132 12.82 -1.79 -11.27
CA PHE A 132 13.28 -2.11 -9.92
C PHE A 132 14.81 -2.11 -9.75
N SER A 133 15.59 -1.84 -10.81
CA SER A 133 17.07 -1.93 -10.84
C SER A 133 17.65 -3.18 -10.17
N ASN A 134 17.03 -4.33 -10.40
CA ASN A 134 17.41 -5.62 -9.81
C ASN A 134 17.33 -5.69 -8.28
N VAL A 135 16.76 -4.68 -7.61
CA VAL A 135 16.44 -4.75 -6.19
C VAL A 135 15.31 -5.75 -5.99
N GLU A 136 15.41 -6.51 -4.90
CA GLU A 136 14.43 -7.54 -4.55
C GLU A 136 13.08 -6.91 -4.22
N ARG A 137 12.00 -7.56 -4.65
CA ARG A 137 10.62 -7.13 -4.40
C ARG A 137 9.96 -8.13 -3.50
N MET A 138 9.33 -7.68 -2.42
CA MET A 138 8.51 -8.56 -1.60
C MET A 138 7.27 -9.00 -2.42
N PRO A 139 6.82 -10.27 -2.26
CA PRO A 139 5.65 -10.75 -2.97
C PRO A 139 4.41 -9.96 -2.57
N THR A 140 3.58 -9.62 -3.55
CA THR A 140 2.26 -9.08 -3.29
C THR A 140 1.27 -10.22 -3.11
N THR A 141 0.55 -10.23 -2.00
CA THR A 141 -0.44 -11.25 -1.64
C THR A 141 -1.86 -10.73 -1.77
N LEU A 142 -2.09 -9.43 -1.55
CA LEU A 142 -3.42 -8.82 -1.61
C LEU A 142 -3.81 -8.36 -3.01
N THR A 143 -5.06 -8.60 -3.41
CA THR A 143 -5.67 -7.99 -4.61
C THR A 143 -6.12 -6.54 -4.34
N PRO A 144 -6.45 -5.75 -5.39
CA PRO A 144 -7.00 -4.41 -5.20
C PRO A 144 -8.29 -4.40 -4.36
N GLU A 145 -9.15 -5.39 -4.56
CA GLU A 145 -10.44 -5.51 -3.87
C GLU A 145 -10.26 -5.83 -2.39
N GLU A 146 -9.39 -6.79 -2.07
CA GLU A 146 -9.03 -7.10 -0.67
C GLU A 146 -8.40 -5.89 0.02
N ALA A 147 -7.58 -5.11 -0.69
CA ALA A 147 -6.98 -3.90 -0.15
C ALA A 147 -8.00 -2.78 0.10
N ALA A 148 -9.02 -2.66 -0.75
CA ALA A 148 -10.13 -1.74 -0.55
C ALA A 148 -10.91 -2.09 0.73
N GLU A 149 -11.16 -3.38 0.99
CA GLU A 149 -11.79 -3.85 2.23
C GLU A 149 -10.89 -3.60 3.46
N MET A 150 -9.58 -3.83 3.33
CA MET A 150 -8.62 -3.58 4.42
C MET A 150 -8.44 -2.09 4.75
N ALA A 151 -8.84 -1.17 3.85
CA ALA A 151 -8.74 0.26 4.09
C ALA A 151 -9.58 0.69 5.31
N ASP A 152 -10.77 0.10 5.50
CA ASP A 152 -11.62 0.34 6.67
C ASP A 152 -10.94 -0.11 7.96
N PHE A 153 -10.27 -1.26 7.95
CA PHE A 153 -9.52 -1.74 9.12
C PHE A 153 -8.39 -0.77 9.51
N VAL A 154 -7.68 -0.21 8.53
CA VAL A 154 -6.65 0.81 8.79
C VAL A 154 -7.27 2.09 9.36
N ALA A 155 -8.42 2.53 8.83
CA ALA A 155 -9.14 3.69 9.34
C ALA A 155 -9.55 3.51 10.82
N VAL A 156 -10.16 2.37 11.18
CA VAL A 156 -10.51 2.05 12.58
C VAL A 156 -9.27 1.98 13.47
N THR A 157 -8.17 1.41 12.97
CA THR A 157 -6.92 1.33 13.73
C THR A 157 -6.39 2.73 14.09
N LEU A 158 -6.51 3.69 13.17
CA LEU A 158 -6.10 5.08 13.42
C LEU A 158 -6.90 5.74 14.56
N GLU A 159 -8.15 5.35 14.75
CA GLU A 159 -9.00 5.76 15.88
C GLU A 159 -8.58 5.11 17.19
N ALA A 160 -8.32 3.80 17.16
CA ALA A 160 -8.10 3.00 18.36
C ALA A 160 -6.75 3.25 19.07
N GLU A 161 -5.76 3.86 18.41
CA GLU A 161 -4.40 3.99 18.96
C GLU A 161 -4.22 5.04 20.09
N LYS A 162 -5.29 5.57 20.70
CA LYS A 162 -5.17 6.40 21.92
C LYS A 162 -5.57 5.63 23.19
N PRO A 163 -4.64 5.38 24.12
CA PRO A 163 -4.97 4.81 25.43
C PRO A 163 -5.74 5.83 26.29
N GLY A 164 -6.86 5.41 26.91
CA GLY A 164 -7.41 6.07 28.10
C GLY A 164 -8.61 7.03 27.93
N LYS A 165 -9.15 7.23 26.72
CA LYS A 165 -10.47 7.87 26.51
C LYS A 165 -11.22 7.14 25.40
N MET A 166 -12.51 6.87 25.60
CA MET A 166 -13.40 6.37 24.55
C MET A 166 -13.56 7.46 23.50
N GLN A 167 -12.93 7.30 22.34
CA GLN A 167 -13.09 8.20 21.20
C GLN A 167 -14.19 7.61 20.31
N TYR A 168 -15.15 8.45 19.92
CA TYR A 168 -16.21 8.05 19.00
C TYR A 168 -16.00 8.73 17.66
N LEU A 169 -15.91 7.94 16.59
CA LEU A 169 -15.91 8.42 15.21
C LEU A 169 -16.99 7.64 14.44
N ASP A 170 -18.04 8.35 14.04
CA ASP A 170 -19.00 7.84 13.06
C ASP A 170 -18.58 8.36 11.69
N TYR A 171 -18.23 7.46 10.78
CA TYR A 171 -17.74 7.80 9.46
C TYR A 171 -18.28 6.89 8.36
N ASP A 172 -18.20 7.38 7.14
CA ASP A 172 -18.44 6.63 5.92
C ASP A 172 -17.19 6.75 5.03
N LEU A 173 -16.64 5.62 4.60
CA LEU A 173 -15.45 5.55 3.76
C LEU A 173 -15.83 4.99 2.39
N LYS A 174 -15.60 5.80 1.35
CA LYS A 174 -15.86 5.40 -0.04
C LYS A 174 -14.56 5.38 -0.82
N VAL A 175 -14.14 4.19 -1.22
CA VAL A 175 -12.99 4.00 -2.10
C VAL A 175 -13.28 4.58 -3.48
N GLN A 176 -12.38 5.43 -3.96
CA GLN A 176 -12.44 6.06 -5.28
C GLN A 176 -11.47 5.39 -6.25
N GLU A 177 -10.28 5.04 -5.78
CA GLU A 177 -9.21 4.45 -6.59
C GLU A 177 -8.29 3.59 -5.71
N THR A 178 -7.74 2.53 -6.29
CA THR A 178 -6.66 1.72 -5.71
C THR A 178 -5.48 1.69 -6.67
N LYS A 179 -4.28 2.03 -6.20
CA LYS A 179 -3.06 1.95 -7.00
C LYS A 179 -1.96 1.20 -6.27
N LEU A 180 -1.25 0.31 -6.98
CA LEU A 180 -0.15 -0.43 -6.39
C LEU A 180 1.13 0.42 -6.38
N ILE A 181 1.73 0.61 -5.22
CA ILE A 181 2.94 1.40 -5.06
C ILE A 181 4.03 0.48 -4.49
N TYR A 182 5.20 0.49 -5.12
CA TYR A 182 6.37 -0.15 -4.55
C TYR A 182 7.25 0.90 -3.91
N LEU A 183 7.37 0.83 -2.59
CA LEU A 183 8.21 1.72 -1.80
C LEU A 183 9.53 1.02 -1.44
N PRO A 184 10.68 1.68 -1.59
CA PRO A 184 11.95 1.12 -1.19
C PRO A 184 12.12 1.21 0.33
N PHE A 185 12.67 0.14 0.91
CA PHE A 185 13.07 0.08 2.30
C PHE A 185 14.51 -0.41 2.40
N GLU A 186 15.26 0.17 3.33
CA GLU A 186 16.59 -0.29 3.72
C GLU A 186 16.49 -1.14 4.99
N GLN A 187 17.23 -2.25 5.02
CA GLN A 187 17.44 -3.01 6.25
C GLN A 187 18.43 -2.26 7.14
N GLY A 188 17.91 -1.60 8.17
CA GLY A 188 18.70 -0.93 9.20
C GLY A 188 18.86 -1.77 10.48
N PRO A 189 19.62 -1.25 11.47
CA PRO A 189 19.77 -1.87 12.78
C PRO A 189 18.45 -2.01 13.55
N ASN A 190 17.51 -1.10 13.30
CA ASN A 190 16.20 -1.03 13.97
C ASN A 190 15.07 -1.62 13.11
N GLY A 191 15.40 -2.44 12.12
CA GLY A 191 14.44 -3.01 11.17
C GLY A 191 14.36 -2.24 9.85
N LEU A 192 13.25 -2.43 9.14
CA LEU A 192 13.01 -1.85 7.82
C LEU A 192 12.70 -0.36 7.93
N GLN A 193 13.44 0.48 7.21
CA GLN A 193 13.24 1.93 7.17
C GLN A 193 12.93 2.39 5.75
N LEU A 194 11.93 3.26 5.59
CA LEU A 194 11.55 3.80 4.29
C LEU A 194 12.73 4.59 3.69
N ALA A 195 13.06 4.31 2.45
CA ALA A 195 14.30 4.73 1.78
C ALA A 195 14.02 5.64 0.58
N VAL A 196 13.04 6.55 0.69
CA VAL A 196 12.70 7.56 -0.33
C VAL A 196 13.27 8.94 -0.03
#